data_AF-A0A7W1B9K7-F1
#
_entry.id   AF-A0A7W1B9K7-F1
#
_cell.length_a   1.000
_cell.length_b   1.000
_cell.length_c   1.000
_cell.angle_alpha   90.00
_cell.angle_beta   90.00
_cell.angle_gamma   90.00
#
_symmetry.space_group_name_H-M   'P 1'
#
loop_
_entity.id
_entity.type
_entity.pdbx_description
1 polymer ?
#
loop_
_entity_poly.entity_id
_entity_poly.type
_entity_poly.pdbx_seq_one_letter_code
_entity_poly.pdbx_strand_id
1 'polypeptide(L)'
;DGTVDAGEECDDGNLTNGDNCSATCTVEPQPEPACGDGHMDSGEQCDDGNSTNGDHCSSDCTLEPACGDGHMDTGEQCDDGNTTNGDNCSSTCEQEDDCGNGVIDGTEACDDGNQVDDDACSNACTCDLS
;
A
#
# COMPACT_ATOMS: atom_id res chain seq x y z
N ASP A 1 -32.02 -18.85 -19.69
CA ASP A 1 -31.25 -19.55 -20.75
C ASP A 1 -30.21 -18.63 -21.42
N GLY A 2 -29.62 -17.71 -20.63
CA GLY A 2 -28.75 -16.66 -21.15
C GLY A 2 -29.55 -15.47 -21.72
N THR A 3 -30.88 -15.46 -21.59
CA THR A 3 -31.76 -14.37 -22.02
C THR A 3 -32.87 -14.13 -21.02
N VAL A 4 -33.27 -12.88 -20.85
CA VAL A 4 -34.34 -12.49 -19.91
C VAL A 4 -35.71 -12.77 -20.53
N ASP A 5 -36.43 -13.72 -19.96
CA ASP A 5 -37.77 -14.14 -20.40
C ASP A 5 -38.92 -13.42 -19.68
N ALA A 6 -40.15 -13.62 -20.18
CA ALA A 6 -41.35 -13.02 -19.58
C ALA A 6 -41.62 -13.58 -18.17
N GLY A 7 -41.38 -12.75 -17.15
CA GLY A 7 -41.53 -13.11 -15.73
C GLY A 7 -40.20 -13.12 -14.97
N GLU A 8 -39.08 -12.93 -15.67
CA GLU A 8 -37.75 -12.80 -15.09
C GLU A 8 -37.37 -11.32 -14.96
N GLU A 9 -36.62 -10.98 -13.91
CA GLU A 9 -36.05 -9.64 -13.74
C GLU A 9 -34.60 -9.58 -14.26
N CYS A 10 -33.92 -10.73 -14.34
CA CYS A 10 -32.55 -10.90 -14.81
C CYS A 10 -32.30 -12.33 -15.32
N ASP A 11 -31.19 -12.54 -16.02
CA ASP A 11 -30.63 -13.85 -16.39
C ASP A 11 -29.09 -13.71 -16.48
N ASP A 12 -28.35 -14.49 -15.69
CA ASP A 12 -26.87 -14.55 -15.69
C ASP A 12 -26.33 -15.89 -16.26
N GLY A 13 -27.20 -16.65 -16.92
CA GLY A 13 -26.88 -17.91 -17.58
C GLY A 13 -26.66 -19.09 -16.63
N ASN A 14 -26.93 -18.96 -15.32
CA ASN A 14 -26.73 -20.05 -14.37
C ASN A 14 -27.76 -20.08 -13.21
N LEU A 15 -27.49 -20.87 -12.15
CA LEU A 15 -28.39 -21.06 -10.98
C LEU A 15 -27.64 -20.83 -9.66
N THR A 16 -26.51 -20.14 -9.71
CA THR A 16 -25.77 -19.70 -8.54
C THR A 16 -26.54 -18.53 -7.93
N ASN A 17 -26.34 -18.31 -6.63
CA ASN A 17 -26.85 -17.11 -5.98
C ASN A 17 -25.62 -16.31 -5.53
N GLY A 18 -25.75 -14.99 -5.45
CA GLY A 18 -24.69 -14.05 -5.13
C GLY A 18 -23.86 -13.61 -6.33
N ASP A 19 -24.33 -13.84 -7.57
CA ASP A 19 -23.67 -13.47 -8.82
C ASP A 19 -24.53 -12.57 -9.72
N ASN A 20 -25.37 -11.75 -9.07
CA ASN A 20 -26.23 -10.67 -9.61
C ASN A 20 -27.63 -11.11 -10.01
N CYS A 21 -27.85 -12.40 -10.29
CA CYS A 21 -29.17 -12.94 -10.57
C CYS A 21 -29.41 -14.21 -9.78
N SER A 22 -30.52 -14.25 -9.04
CA SER A 22 -30.80 -15.41 -8.20
C SER A 22 -31.19 -16.60 -9.07
N ALA A 23 -31.11 -17.80 -8.50
CA ALA A 23 -31.64 -19.02 -9.12
C ALA A 23 -33.16 -18.98 -9.42
N THR A 24 -33.86 -17.95 -8.94
CA THR A 24 -35.28 -17.69 -9.23
C THR A 24 -35.49 -16.53 -10.20
N CYS A 25 -34.44 -16.12 -10.91
CA CYS A 25 -34.42 -15.06 -11.93
C CYS A 25 -34.92 -13.70 -11.40
N THR A 26 -34.59 -13.41 -10.14
CA THR A 26 -34.80 -12.10 -9.50
C THR A 26 -33.46 -11.41 -9.33
N VAL A 27 -33.43 -10.08 -9.51
CA VAL A 27 -32.18 -9.32 -9.30
C VAL A 27 -31.76 -9.47 -7.85
N GLU A 28 -30.51 -9.83 -7.64
CA GLU A 28 -29.95 -9.90 -6.30
C GLU A 28 -29.48 -8.51 -5.87
N PRO A 29 -29.75 -8.10 -4.62
CA PRO A 29 -29.21 -6.86 -4.11
C PRO A 29 -27.68 -6.96 -4.16
N GLN A 30 -27.05 -6.00 -4.83
CA GLN A 30 -25.62 -5.81 -4.70
C GLN A 30 -25.32 -5.51 -3.23
N PRO A 31 -24.16 -5.95 -2.70
CA PRO A 31 -23.70 -5.47 -1.41
C PRO A 31 -23.85 -3.95 -1.36
N GLU A 32 -24.43 -3.43 -0.28
CA GLU A 32 -24.44 -1.98 -0.09
C GLU A 32 -22.99 -1.50 -0.01
N PRO A 33 -22.63 -0.36 -0.64
CA PRO A 33 -21.28 0.15 -0.60
C PRO A 33 -20.74 0.19 0.82
N ALA A 34 -19.62 -0.46 1.05
CA ALA A 34 -19.08 -0.65 2.38
C ALA A 34 -17.56 -0.62 2.33
N CYS A 35 -17.00 0.29 3.13
CA CYS A 35 -15.56 0.36 3.29
C CYS A 35 -14.98 -0.96 3.80
N GLY A 36 -13.97 -1.46 3.07
CA GLY A 36 -13.27 -2.69 3.39
C GLY A 36 -13.91 -3.94 2.80
N ASP A 37 -14.74 -3.81 1.77
CA ASP A 37 -15.39 -4.95 1.12
C ASP A 37 -14.60 -5.50 -0.09
N GLY A 38 -13.50 -4.84 -0.45
CA GLY A 38 -12.62 -5.19 -1.57
C GLY A 38 -13.01 -4.52 -2.88
N HIS A 39 -13.99 -3.62 -2.86
CA HIS A 39 -14.48 -2.90 -4.03
C HIS A 39 -14.34 -1.39 -3.85
N MET A 40 -13.79 -0.72 -4.87
CA MET A 40 -13.66 0.73 -4.86
C MET A 40 -15.01 1.38 -5.20
N ASP A 41 -15.72 1.88 -4.20
CA ASP A 41 -17.06 2.44 -4.33
C ASP A 41 -17.11 3.97 -4.45
N SER A 42 -18.28 4.49 -4.81
CA SER A 42 -18.50 5.93 -4.95
C SER A 42 -18.45 6.64 -3.59
N GLY A 43 -17.38 7.38 -3.34
CA GLY A 43 -17.20 8.23 -2.16
C GLY A 43 -15.99 7.84 -1.32
N GLU A 44 -15.47 6.63 -1.56
CA GLU A 44 -14.24 6.13 -0.98
C GLU A 44 -13.02 6.71 -1.71
N GLN A 45 -11.93 6.90 -0.97
CA GLN A 45 -10.63 7.30 -1.53
C GLN A 45 -9.71 6.11 -1.78
N CYS A 46 -9.96 5.01 -1.07
CA CYS A 46 -9.27 3.72 -1.12
C CYS A 46 -10.24 2.62 -0.67
N ASP A 47 -9.91 1.37 -0.96
CA ASP A 47 -10.49 0.18 -0.31
C ASP A 47 -9.40 -0.90 -0.30
N ASP A 48 -9.05 -1.42 0.87
CA ASP A 48 -8.01 -2.45 1.06
C ASP A 48 -8.59 -3.81 1.49
N GLY A 49 -9.91 -3.99 1.34
CA GLY A 49 -10.61 -5.20 1.72
C GLY A 49 -10.68 -5.47 3.22
N ASN A 50 -10.40 -4.46 4.06
CA ASN A 50 -10.56 -4.59 5.50
C ASN A 50 -10.92 -3.25 6.19
N SER A 51 -11.06 -3.28 7.53
CA SER A 51 -11.46 -2.10 8.33
C SER A 51 -10.45 -1.78 9.43
N THR A 52 -9.20 -2.16 9.20
CA THR A 52 -8.06 -1.76 10.02
C THR A 52 -7.74 -0.30 9.68
N ASN A 53 -7.00 0.37 10.57
CA ASN A 53 -6.47 1.69 10.28
C ASN A 53 -4.95 1.60 10.38
N GLY A 54 -4.25 2.47 9.68
CA GLY A 54 -2.80 2.48 9.57
C GLY A 54 -2.25 1.50 8.54
N ASP A 55 -3.10 0.99 7.64
CA ASP A 55 -2.74 0.11 6.54
C ASP A 55 -3.04 0.72 5.16
N HIS A 56 -2.82 2.04 5.04
CA HIS A 56 -3.00 2.89 3.84
C HIS A 56 -4.45 3.23 3.51
N CYS A 57 -5.39 2.46 4.02
CA CYS A 57 -6.80 2.77 3.94
C CYS A 57 -7.45 2.72 5.31
N SER A 58 -8.01 3.84 5.75
CA SER A 58 -8.71 3.86 7.03
C SER A 58 -10.00 3.05 6.96
N SER A 59 -10.53 2.69 8.13
CA SER A 59 -11.86 2.11 8.30
C SER A 59 -13.02 2.99 7.81
N ASP A 60 -12.76 4.27 7.50
CA ASP A 60 -13.70 5.21 6.87
C ASP A 60 -13.40 5.43 5.37
N CYS A 61 -12.53 4.59 4.79
CA CYS A 61 -12.09 4.62 3.38
C CYS A 61 -11.50 5.96 2.95
N THR A 62 -10.78 6.58 3.88
CA THR A 62 -9.91 7.71 3.58
C THR A 62 -8.49 7.21 3.40
N LEU A 63 -7.80 7.73 2.39
CA LEU A 63 -6.40 7.40 2.20
C LEU A 63 -5.61 7.86 3.43
N GLU A 64 -4.86 6.94 4.03
CA GLU A 64 -3.98 7.25 5.16
C GLU A 64 -2.55 7.35 4.64
N PRO A 65 -1.77 8.35 5.12
CA PRO A 65 -0.36 8.39 4.79
C PRO A 65 0.31 7.13 5.31
N ALA A 66 1.16 6.52 4.50
CA ALA A 66 1.69 5.22 4.83
C ALA A 66 3.10 5.02 4.30
N CYS A 67 3.95 4.63 5.23
CA CYS A 67 5.35 4.47 4.95
C CYS A 67 5.63 3.20 4.15
N GLY A 68 6.46 3.35 3.12
CA GLY A 68 6.95 2.25 2.30
C GLY A 68 6.05 1.91 1.13
N ASP A 69 5.24 2.85 0.66
CA ASP A 69 4.28 2.65 -0.43
C ASP A 69 4.82 3.12 -1.80
N GLY A 70 6.02 3.73 -1.80
CA GLY A 70 6.67 4.27 -2.99
C GLY A 70 6.29 5.72 -3.28
N HIS A 71 5.51 6.37 -2.41
CA HIS A 71 5.04 7.73 -2.54
C HIS A 71 5.47 8.57 -1.34
N MET A 72 5.91 9.79 -1.62
CA MET A 72 6.32 10.72 -0.57
C MET A 72 5.09 11.46 -0.03
N ASP A 73 4.55 11.01 1.10
CA ASP A 73 3.35 11.56 1.71
C ASP A 73 3.62 12.75 2.64
N THR A 74 2.55 13.48 2.97
CA THR A 74 2.65 14.62 3.88
C THR A 74 2.96 14.16 5.31
N GLY A 75 4.17 14.45 5.78
CA GLY A 75 4.62 14.15 7.14
C GLY A 75 5.79 13.17 7.21
N GLU A 76 6.03 12.46 6.12
CA GLU A 76 7.17 11.59 5.93
C GLU A 76 8.43 12.39 5.58
N GLN A 77 9.60 11.87 5.95
CA GLN A 77 10.90 12.44 5.63
C GLN A 77 11.55 11.77 4.41
N CYS A 78 11.20 10.50 4.19
CA CYS A 78 11.64 9.65 3.09
C CYS A 78 10.52 8.63 2.79
N ASP A 79 10.59 7.98 1.63
CA ASP A 79 9.89 6.73 1.32
C ASP A 79 10.77 5.95 0.32
N ASP A 80 11.14 4.72 0.65
CA ASP A 80 11.97 3.85 -0.20
C ASP A 80 11.18 2.67 -0.82
N GLY A 81 9.86 2.72 -0.73
CA GLY A 81 8.96 1.69 -1.23
C GLY A 81 8.91 0.42 -0.38
N ASN A 82 9.42 0.45 0.86
CA ASN A 82 9.24 -0.64 1.82
C ASN A 82 9.31 -0.18 3.30
N THR A 83 9.17 -1.11 4.24
CA THR A 83 9.19 -0.83 5.70
C THR A 83 10.34 -1.55 6.42
N THR A 84 11.40 -1.88 5.68
CA THR A 84 12.66 -2.31 6.29
C THR A 84 13.29 -1.11 7.00
N ASN A 85 14.23 -1.38 7.90
CA ASN A 85 15.02 -0.30 8.51
C ASN A 85 16.47 -0.55 8.13
N GLY A 86 17.26 0.50 8.05
CA GLY A 86 18.65 0.50 7.63
C GLY A 86 18.81 0.43 6.12
N ASP A 87 17.84 0.92 5.34
CA ASP A 87 17.86 0.98 3.88
C ASP A 87 17.53 2.38 3.32
N ASN A 88 17.95 3.42 4.06
CA ASN A 88 17.72 4.86 3.86
C ASN A 88 16.40 5.41 4.37
N CYS A 89 15.39 4.57 4.55
CA CYS A 89 14.13 4.99 5.14
C CYS A 89 13.65 4.01 6.20
N SER A 90 13.40 4.51 7.41
CA SER A 90 12.87 3.67 8.47
C SER A 90 11.44 3.21 8.16
N SER A 91 11.01 2.15 8.85
CA SER A 91 9.61 1.68 8.86
C SER A 91 8.57 2.72 9.33
N THR A 92 9.01 3.87 9.84
CA THR A 92 8.18 5.01 10.24
C THR A 92 8.43 6.27 9.40
N CYS A 93 9.13 6.13 8.28
CA CYS A 93 9.44 7.18 7.32
C CYS A 93 10.20 8.37 7.91
N GLU A 94 11.00 8.07 8.93
CA GLU A 94 12.12 8.91 9.34
C GLU A 94 13.33 8.56 8.46
N GLN A 95 14.03 9.60 7.97
CA GLN A 95 15.24 9.44 7.17
C GLN A 95 16.29 8.71 8.00
N GLU A 96 16.84 7.64 7.44
CA GLU A 96 17.98 6.92 7.98
C GLU A 96 19.21 7.18 7.10
N ASP A 97 20.38 7.07 7.71
CA ASP A 97 21.66 7.06 7.00
C ASP A 97 22.01 5.58 6.70
N ASP A 98 22.29 5.22 5.45
CA ASP A 98 22.68 3.86 5.02
C ASP A 98 24.07 3.88 4.38
N CYS A 99 25.08 3.88 5.25
CA CYS A 99 26.47 4.00 4.80
C CYS A 99 26.93 2.78 4.02
N GLY A 100 27.63 3.04 2.92
CA GLY A 100 28.22 2.02 2.07
C GLY A 100 27.31 1.60 0.92
N ASN A 101 26.23 2.34 0.66
CA ASN A 101 25.29 2.09 -0.43
C ASN A 101 25.75 2.72 -1.77
N GLY A 102 26.76 3.59 -1.75
CA GLY A 102 27.33 4.26 -2.93
C GLY A 102 26.76 5.64 -3.20
N VAL A 103 25.92 6.17 -2.31
CA VAL A 103 25.20 7.44 -2.37
C VAL A 103 25.45 8.17 -1.05
N ILE A 104 25.51 9.51 -1.08
CA ILE A 104 25.54 10.30 0.16
C ILE A 104 24.11 10.77 0.41
N ASP A 105 23.47 10.16 1.39
CA ASP A 105 22.07 10.34 1.79
C ASP A 105 21.94 11.19 3.06
N GLY A 106 20.75 11.74 3.31
CA GLY A 106 20.37 12.21 4.66
C GLY A 106 21.39 13.11 5.36
N THR A 107 21.96 12.60 6.46
CA THR A 107 22.98 13.26 7.29
C THR A 107 24.37 12.66 7.20
N GLU A 108 24.61 11.77 6.23
CA GLU A 108 25.90 11.13 6.02
C GLU A 108 27.02 12.14 5.77
N ALA A 109 28.15 11.97 6.48
CA ALA A 109 29.34 12.78 6.23
C ALA A 109 30.17 12.24 5.04
N CYS A 110 30.03 10.95 4.75
CA CYS A 110 30.63 10.23 3.64
C CYS A 110 29.83 8.96 3.33
N ASP A 111 30.12 8.42 2.16
CA ASP A 111 29.80 7.07 1.73
C ASP A 111 30.91 6.64 0.76
N ASP A 112 31.41 5.42 0.88
CA ASP A 112 32.43 4.88 -0.03
C ASP A 112 31.98 3.63 -0.80
N GLY A 113 30.67 3.36 -0.79
CA GLY A 113 30.04 2.30 -1.54
C GLY A 113 30.29 0.89 -1.03
N ASN A 114 30.72 0.73 0.23
CA ASN A 114 30.87 -0.59 0.84
C ASN A 114 30.69 -0.58 2.37
N GLN A 115 30.39 -1.74 2.98
CA GLN A 115 30.18 -1.87 4.42
C GLN A 115 31.43 -2.36 5.20
N VAL A 116 32.61 -1.83 4.90
CA VAL A 116 33.88 -2.20 5.56
C VAL A 116 34.35 -1.04 6.43
N ASP A 117 34.54 -1.29 7.73
CA ASP A 117 35.15 -0.30 8.62
C ASP A 117 36.66 -0.13 8.36
N ASP A 118 37.20 1.02 8.77
CA ASP A 118 38.62 1.42 8.64
C ASP A 118 39.11 1.73 7.20
N ASP A 119 38.22 2.12 6.28
CA ASP A 119 38.58 2.63 4.95
C ASP A 119 38.19 4.13 4.77
N ALA A 120 37.63 4.52 3.63
CA ALA A 120 37.34 5.94 3.36
C ALA A 120 36.10 6.42 4.14
N CYS A 121 35.20 5.51 4.54
CA CYS A 121 34.03 5.83 5.33
C CYS A 121 33.65 4.66 6.25
N SER A 122 33.46 4.92 7.55
CA SER A 122 33.00 3.86 8.46
C SER A 122 31.53 3.50 8.23
N ASN A 123 31.11 2.33 8.69
CA ASN A 123 29.69 1.92 8.71
C ASN A 123 28.79 2.82 9.57
N ALA A 124 29.37 3.81 10.27
CA ALA A 124 28.64 4.83 11.04
C ALA A 124 28.62 6.19 10.32
N CYS A 125 28.85 6.23 9.01
CA CYS A 125 28.84 7.43 8.17
C CYS A 125 29.87 8.48 8.60
N THR A 126 30.98 8.06 9.21
CA THR A 126 32.05 8.97 9.62
C THR A 126 33.25 8.83 8.69
N CYS A 127 33.76 9.96 8.20
CA CYS A 127 34.96 9.93 7.36
C CYS A 127 36.15 9.43 8.16
N ASP A 128 36.67 8.26 7.80
CA ASP A 128 37.98 7.84 8.27
C ASP A 128 39.04 8.43 7.35
N LEU A 129 39.84 9.34 7.91
CA LEU A 129 40.95 9.96 7.21
C LEU A 129 42.12 8.97 7.22
N SER A 130 42.06 7.91 6.41
CA SER A 130 43.19 7.00 6.19
C SER A 130 44.08 7.44 5.02
#